data_AF-A0A7S2GP69-F1
#
_entry.id   AF-A0A7S2GP69-F1
#
_cell.length_a   1.000
_cell.length_b   1.000
_cell.length_c   1.000
_cell.angle_alpha   90.00
_cell.angle_beta   90.00
_cell.angle_gamma   90.00
#
_symmetry.space_group_name_H-M   'P 1'
#
loop_
_entity.id
_entity.type
_entity.pdbx_description
1 polymer ?
#
loop_
_entity_poly.entity_id
_entity_poly.type
_entity_poly.pdbx_seq_one_letter_code
_entity_poly.pdbx_strand_id
1 'polypeptide(L)'
;MPLIREANQMASQLGRSVTFEPALVTHIPQTMGIPPIEELLTQKITELHVRALLQNPRTNERRDWYWGAEFFYDRVGHLRLAWQDWMLHEVAVDMHSSSDPFWSAPRSQLIGSSYLYLAPIAYGCSCSEWIPIEDHRGERHGEMRIHLKTRSTPTSDPETKLSKPIEFQMV
;
A
#
# COMPACT_ATOMS: atom_id res chain seq x y z
N MET A 1 -0.30 6.85 -21.46
CA MET A 1 0.25 7.65 -20.35
C MET A 1 1.45 8.48 -20.81
N PRO A 2 1.21 9.66 -21.43
CA PRO A 2 2.28 10.52 -21.96
C PRO A 2 3.20 11.08 -20.86
N LEU A 3 2.67 11.45 -19.70
CA LEU A 3 3.46 12.02 -18.60
C LEU A 3 4.47 11.05 -17.98
N ILE A 4 4.15 9.75 -17.97
CA ILE A 4 5.09 8.72 -17.52
C ILE A 4 6.30 8.65 -18.47
N ARG A 5 6.05 8.72 -19.79
CA ARG A 5 7.14 8.74 -20.78
C ARG A 5 8.00 9.98 -20.63
N GLU A 6 7.38 11.14 -20.40
CA GLU A 6 8.06 12.40 -20.15
C GLU A 6 8.93 12.33 -18.89
N ALA A 7 8.37 11.86 -17.76
CA ALA A 7 9.10 11.69 -16.51
C ALA A 7 10.31 10.74 -16.66
N ASN A 8 10.14 9.64 -17.40
CA ASN A 8 11.23 8.71 -17.70
C ASN A 8 12.32 9.32 -18.59
N GLN A 9 11.95 10.15 -19.57
CA GLN A 9 12.91 10.86 -20.40
C GLN A 9 13.71 11.87 -19.57
N MET A 10 13.05 12.67 -18.72
CA MET A 10 13.73 13.60 -17.81
C MET A 10 14.65 12.87 -16.84
N ALA A 11 14.21 11.75 -16.25
CA ALA A 11 15.03 10.92 -15.38
C ALA A 11 16.29 10.43 -16.11
N SER A 12 16.14 9.91 -17.33
CA SER A 12 17.26 9.43 -18.14
C SER A 12 18.25 10.53 -18.50
N GLN A 13 17.77 11.75 -18.81
CA GLN A 13 18.63 12.87 -19.17
C GLN A 13 19.39 13.43 -17.96
N LEU A 14 18.75 13.47 -16.80
CA LEU A 14 19.36 13.89 -15.53
C LEU A 14 20.22 12.79 -14.88
N GLY A 15 20.44 11.66 -15.57
CA GLY A 15 21.24 10.54 -15.06
C GLY A 15 20.63 9.85 -13.84
N ARG A 16 19.31 9.99 -13.62
CA ARG A 16 18.61 9.39 -12.49
C ARG A 16 18.20 7.96 -12.83
N SER A 17 18.58 7.03 -11.96
CA SER A 17 18.29 5.60 -12.13
C SER A 17 16.87 5.24 -11.63
N VAL A 18 15.88 6.05 -11.97
CA VAL A 18 14.47 5.87 -11.60
C VAL A 18 13.62 5.67 -12.85
N THR A 19 12.77 4.65 -12.85
CA THR A 19 11.78 4.39 -13.91
C THR A 19 10.36 4.40 -13.34
N PHE A 20 9.43 5.03 -14.07
CA PHE A 20 8.03 5.14 -13.72
C PHE A 20 7.18 4.22 -14.61
N GLU A 21 6.26 3.50 -13.99
CA GLU A 21 5.34 2.56 -14.64
C GLU A 21 3.91 2.73 -14.08
N PRO A 22 2.87 2.63 -14.92
CA PRO A 22 1.50 2.60 -14.42
C PRO A 22 1.22 1.28 -13.71
N ALA A 23 0.58 1.33 -12.54
CA ALA A 23 0.17 0.16 -11.78
C ALA A 23 -1.28 0.32 -11.30
N LEU A 24 -2.08 -0.73 -11.46
CA LEU A 24 -3.42 -0.79 -10.88
C LEU A 24 -3.32 -1.41 -9.50
N VAL A 25 -3.75 -0.67 -8.48
CA VAL A 25 -3.75 -1.14 -7.09
C VAL A 25 -5.20 -1.33 -6.67
N THR A 26 -5.56 -2.56 -6.37
CA THR A 26 -6.88 -2.91 -5.84
C THR A 26 -6.82 -2.95 -4.32
N HIS A 27 -7.68 -2.20 -3.66
CA HIS A 27 -7.81 -2.25 -2.21
C HIS A 27 -9.27 -2.14 -1.79
N ILE A 28 -9.54 -2.52 -0.53
CA ILE A 28 -10.86 -2.36 0.07
C ILE A 28 -10.90 -0.99 0.78
N PRO A 29 -11.83 -0.10 0.43
CA PRO A 29 -11.94 1.22 1.04
C PRO A 29 -12.16 1.11 2.56
N GLN A 30 -11.43 1.90 3.34
CA GLN A 30 -11.59 1.97 4.80
C GLN A 30 -12.67 2.97 5.24
N THR A 31 -13.30 3.68 4.29
CA THR A 31 -14.24 4.77 4.57
C THR A 31 -15.62 4.24 4.95
N MET A 32 -15.85 4.22 6.27
CA MET A 32 -17.07 4.62 6.99
C MET A 32 -18.42 4.15 6.44
N GLY A 33 -18.79 2.95 6.89
CA GLY A 33 -20.09 2.31 6.75
C GLY A 33 -19.82 0.82 6.78
N ILE A 34 -20.58 0.04 7.54
CA ILE A 34 -20.55 -1.42 7.40
C ILE A 34 -21.60 -1.72 6.33
N PRO A 35 -21.26 -1.78 5.02
CA PRO A 35 -22.17 -2.40 4.08
C PRO A 35 -22.33 -3.89 4.46
N PRO A 36 -23.43 -4.54 4.09
CA PRO A 36 -23.62 -5.97 4.33
C PRO A 36 -22.38 -6.76 3.89
N ILE A 37 -22.02 -7.81 4.64
CA ILE A 37 -20.78 -8.60 4.47
C ILE A 37 -20.55 -9.07 3.02
N GLU A 38 -21.64 -9.27 2.25
CA GLU A 38 -21.62 -9.67 0.84
C GLU A 38 -21.09 -8.56 -0.10
N GLU A 39 -21.26 -7.29 0.27
CA GLU A 39 -20.75 -6.15 -0.50
C GLU A 39 -19.27 -5.86 -0.22
N LEU A 40 -18.76 -6.19 0.98
CA LEU A 40 -17.35 -5.93 1.35
C LEU A 40 -16.34 -6.72 0.50
N LEU A 41 -16.70 -7.94 0.08
CA LEU A 41 -15.84 -8.77 -0.77
C LEU A 41 -15.93 -8.40 -2.26
N THR A 42 -17.00 -7.71 -2.66
CA THR A 42 -17.26 -7.29 -4.04
C THR A 42 -16.85 -5.83 -4.31
N GLN A 43 -16.78 -4.98 -3.28
CA GLN A 43 -16.31 -3.59 -3.36
C GLN A 43 -14.77 -3.50 -3.37
N LYS A 44 -14.13 -4.16 -4.33
CA LYS A 44 -12.72 -3.90 -4.63
C LYS A 44 -12.63 -2.61 -5.45
N ILE A 45 -12.10 -1.54 -4.85
CA ILE A 45 -11.80 -0.33 -5.60
C ILE A 45 -10.46 -0.55 -6.29
N THR A 46 -10.43 -0.34 -7.61
CA THR A 46 -9.20 -0.35 -8.40
C THR A 46 -8.79 1.08 -8.67
N GLU A 47 -7.64 1.48 -8.14
CA GLU A 47 -7.09 2.82 -8.35
C GLU A 47 -5.84 2.76 -9.22
N LEU A 48 -5.66 3.80 -10.03
CA LEU A 48 -4.46 3.97 -10.85
C LEU A 48 -3.37 4.63 -10.00
N HIS A 49 -2.31 3.89 -9.75
CA HIS A 49 -1.08 4.40 -9.14
C HIS A 49 0.06 4.42 -10.16
N VAL A 50 1.09 5.19 -9.87
CA VAL A 50 2.36 5.17 -10.58
C VAL A 50 3.39 4.50 -9.69
N ARG A 51 3.93 3.39 -10.15
CA ARG A 51 5.06 2.71 -9.50
C ARG A 51 6.34 3.37 -9.95
N ALA A 52 7.13 3.85 -9.01
CA ALA A 52 8.47 4.32 -9.24
C ALA A 52 9.46 3.23 -8.81
N LEU A 53 10.40 2.92 -9.68
CA LEU A 53 11.39 1.88 -9.53
C LEU A 53 12.78 2.53 -9.54
N LEU A 54 13.41 2.57 -8.38
CA LEU A 54 14.81 2.97 -8.24
C LEU A 54 15.68 1.72 -8.35
N GLN A 55 16.52 1.68 -9.37
CA GLN A 55 17.52 0.63 -9.55
C GLN A 55 18.90 1.25 -9.45
N ASN A 56 19.61 1.03 -8.34
CA ASN A 56 20.98 1.54 -8.23
C ASN A 56 21.94 0.58 -8.96
N PRO A 57 22.56 0.97 -10.07
CA PRO A 57 23.44 0.08 -10.83
C PRO A 57 24.73 -0.27 -10.07
N ARG A 58 25.12 0.53 -9.06
CA ARG A 58 26.37 0.32 -8.31
C ARG A 58 26.20 -0.64 -7.12
N THR A 59 25.08 -0.54 -6.40
CA THR A 59 24.82 -1.36 -5.21
C THR A 59 23.89 -2.53 -5.48
N ASN A 60 23.28 -2.58 -6.68
CA ASN A 60 22.23 -3.52 -7.05
C ASN A 60 21.01 -3.47 -6.11
N GLU A 61 20.88 -2.40 -5.32
CA GLU A 61 19.69 -2.15 -4.51
C GLU A 61 18.54 -1.77 -5.42
N ARG A 62 17.44 -2.50 -5.27
CA ARG A 62 16.16 -2.19 -5.91
C ARG A 62 15.21 -1.69 -4.84
N ARG A 63 14.64 -0.50 -5.07
CA ARG A 63 13.57 0.04 -4.24
C ARG A 63 12.42 0.45 -5.14
N ASP A 64 11.22 0.17 -4.70
CA ASP A 64 10.03 0.61 -5.39
C ASP A 64 9.00 1.17 -4.42
N TRP A 65 8.23 2.13 -4.92
CA TRP A 65 7.16 2.76 -4.19
C TRP A 65 6.05 3.16 -5.14
N TYR A 66 4.87 3.41 -4.57
CA TYR A 66 3.68 3.75 -5.32
C TYR A 66 3.25 5.18 -5.00
N TRP A 67 2.92 5.93 -6.04
CA TRP A 67 2.33 7.26 -5.95
C TRP A 67 0.90 7.24 -6.47
N GLY A 68 0.00 7.90 -5.76
CA GLY A 68 -1.32 8.20 -6.30
C GLY A 68 -1.19 9.13 -7.52
N ALA A 69 -2.17 9.06 -8.43
CA ALA A 69 -2.16 9.85 -9.66
C ALA A 69 -1.98 11.36 -9.38
N GLU A 70 -2.72 11.92 -8.42
CA GLU A 70 -2.63 13.33 -8.02
C GLU A 70 -1.23 13.74 -7.56
N PHE A 71 -0.62 12.91 -6.70
CA PHE A 71 0.74 13.16 -6.22
C PHE A 71 1.77 13.08 -7.35
N PHE A 72 1.58 12.17 -8.31
CA PHE A 72 2.45 12.08 -9.48
C PHE A 72 2.31 13.33 -10.37
N TYR A 73 1.10 13.83 -10.63
CA TYR A 73 0.90 15.03 -11.43
C TYR A 73 1.61 16.26 -10.84
N ASP A 74 1.50 16.45 -9.52
CA ASP A 74 2.21 17.50 -8.79
C ASP A 74 3.73 17.35 -8.93
N ARG A 75 4.25 16.13 -8.74
CA ARG A 75 5.68 15.84 -8.87
C ARG A 75 6.20 16.05 -10.29
N VAL A 76 5.43 15.74 -11.32
CA VAL A 76 5.81 16.04 -12.72
C VAL A 76 6.05 17.53 -12.94
N GLY A 77 5.26 18.41 -12.29
CA GLY A 77 5.53 19.84 -12.28
C GLY A 77 6.93 20.17 -11.74
N HIS A 78 7.29 19.59 -10.60
CA HIS A 78 8.62 19.77 -10.01
C HIS A 78 9.75 19.15 -10.84
N LEU A 79 9.51 18.00 -11.48
CA LEU A 79 10.47 17.36 -12.39
C LEU A 79 10.82 18.28 -13.56
N ARG A 80 9.81 18.95 -14.15
CA ARG A 80 10.02 19.91 -15.24
C ARG A 80 10.85 21.10 -14.81
N LEU A 81 10.58 21.65 -13.62
CA LEU A 81 11.35 22.77 -13.07
C LEU A 81 12.82 22.37 -12.85
N ALA A 82 13.07 21.23 -12.22
CA ALA A 82 14.42 20.74 -11.99
C ALA A 82 15.17 20.45 -13.30
N TRP A 83 14.47 19.90 -14.30
CA TRP A 83 15.02 19.67 -15.62
C TRP A 83 15.37 20.98 -16.34
N GLN A 84 14.49 21.98 -16.27
CA GLN A 84 14.73 23.31 -16.83
C GLN A 84 15.93 23.99 -16.16
N ASP A 85 16.03 23.92 -14.83
CA ASP A 85 17.15 24.51 -14.09
C ASP A 85 18.47 23.84 -14.44
N TRP A 86 18.49 22.51 -14.56
CA TRP A 86 19.66 21.78 -15.04
C TRP A 86 20.03 22.16 -16.48
N MET A 87 19.04 22.30 -17.37
CA MET A 87 19.29 22.62 -18.77
C MET A 87 19.80 24.07 -18.98
N LEU A 88 19.38 25.01 -18.12
CA LEU A 88 19.79 26.42 -18.20
C LEU A 88 21.09 26.73 -17.45
N HIS A 89 21.32 26.08 -16.31
CA HIS A 89 22.38 26.46 -15.37
C HIS A 89 23.39 25.33 -15.11
N GLU A 90 23.20 24.14 -15.72
CA GLU A 90 23.98 22.92 -15.46
C GLU A 90 24.07 22.54 -13.97
N VAL A 91 23.08 22.96 -13.18
CA VAL A 91 23.04 22.70 -11.73
C VAL A 91 22.72 21.23 -11.51
N ALA A 92 23.61 20.54 -10.80
CA ALA A 92 23.36 19.19 -10.33
C ALA A 92 22.15 19.21 -9.38
N VAL A 93 21.10 18.48 -9.73
CA VAL A 93 19.96 18.28 -8.84
C VAL A 93 20.44 17.49 -7.62
N ASP A 94 20.09 17.92 -6.41
CA ASP A 94 20.41 17.19 -5.19
C ASP A 94 19.83 15.76 -5.22
N MET A 95 20.58 14.79 -4.72
CA MET A 95 20.13 13.40 -4.64
C MET A 95 19.60 13.08 -3.25
N HIS A 96 18.44 12.41 -3.18
CA HIS A 96 17.87 11.90 -1.92
C HIS A 96 17.59 12.99 -0.86
N SER A 97 17.45 14.23 -1.30
CA SER A 97 17.00 15.35 -0.47
C SER A 97 15.48 15.49 -0.55
N SER A 98 14.89 16.27 0.35
CA SER A 98 13.47 16.66 0.25
C SER A 98 13.19 17.50 -1.01
N SER A 99 14.21 18.17 -1.56
CA SER A 99 14.15 18.93 -2.80
C SER A 99 14.22 18.06 -4.05
N ASP A 100 14.64 16.79 -3.95
CA ASP A 100 14.74 15.88 -5.09
C ASP A 100 13.34 15.47 -5.59
N PRO A 101 12.93 15.89 -6.80
CA PRO A 101 11.61 15.56 -7.32
C PRO A 101 11.48 14.10 -7.76
N PHE A 102 12.59 13.37 -7.92
CA PHE A 102 12.61 11.95 -8.30
C PHE A 102 12.53 11.01 -7.10
N TRP A 103 12.74 11.54 -5.90
CA TRP A 103 12.79 10.75 -4.68
C TRP A 103 11.63 11.11 -3.74
N SER A 104 11.12 10.10 -3.04
CA SER A 104 10.22 10.30 -1.92
C SER A 104 10.77 9.64 -0.67
N ALA A 105 10.69 10.36 0.45
CA ALA A 105 10.98 9.79 1.76
C ALA A 105 10.16 8.50 1.97
N PRO A 106 10.71 7.49 2.67
CA PRO A 106 10.01 6.26 2.95
C PRO A 106 8.71 6.58 3.69
N ARG A 107 7.58 6.28 3.05
CA ARG A 107 6.23 6.37 3.63
C ARG A 107 5.74 4.98 3.92
N SER A 108 4.87 4.86 4.92
CA SER A 108 4.15 3.61 5.16
C SER A 108 3.36 3.23 3.91
N GLN A 109 3.67 2.07 3.35
CA GLN A 109 2.96 1.52 2.20
C GLN A 109 2.20 0.28 2.64
N LEU A 110 0.98 0.12 2.15
CA LEU A 110 0.22 -1.10 2.33
C LEU A 110 0.90 -2.23 1.53
N ILE A 111 1.43 -3.23 2.23
CA ILE A 111 2.12 -4.40 1.62
C ILE A 111 1.11 -5.48 1.21
N GLY A 112 0.01 -5.58 1.94
CA GLY A 112 -1.05 -6.54 1.66
C GLY A 112 -2.14 -6.50 2.71
N SER A 113 -3.20 -7.26 2.45
CA SER A 113 -4.35 -7.42 3.33
C SER A 113 -4.48 -8.87 3.76
N SER A 114 -4.97 -9.09 4.97
CA SER A 114 -5.32 -10.41 5.50
C SER A 114 -6.76 -10.38 5.99
N TYR A 115 -7.52 -11.41 5.63
CA TYR A 115 -8.93 -11.51 5.96
C TYR A 115 -9.15 -12.68 6.93
N LEU A 116 -9.81 -12.41 8.05
CA LEU A 116 -10.19 -13.43 9.00
C LEU A 116 -11.71 -13.58 9.04
N TYR A 117 -12.18 -14.80 8.93
CA TYR A 117 -13.59 -15.13 9.06
C TYR A 117 -13.96 -15.32 10.54
N LEU A 118 -14.83 -14.45 11.06
CA LEU A 118 -15.15 -14.41 12.50
C LEU A 118 -16.33 -15.32 12.91
N ALA A 119 -17.01 -16.01 11.99
CA ALA A 119 -18.17 -16.85 12.34
C ALA A 119 -17.88 -17.90 13.43
N PRO A 120 -16.70 -18.55 13.50
CA PRO A 120 -16.39 -19.50 14.58
C PRO A 120 -16.45 -18.88 15.98
N ILE A 121 -16.18 -17.58 16.10
CA ILE A 121 -16.17 -16.84 17.37
C ILE A 121 -17.58 -16.70 17.94
N ALA A 122 -18.61 -16.61 17.08
CA ALA A 122 -20.01 -16.55 17.50
C ALA A 122 -20.43 -17.79 18.30
N TYR A 123 -19.82 -18.94 18.00
CA TYR A 123 -20.05 -20.20 18.71
C TYR A 123 -19.19 -20.37 19.97
N GLY A 124 -18.38 -19.36 20.33
CA GLY A 124 -17.50 -19.41 21.49
C GLY A 124 -16.16 -20.10 21.22
N CYS A 125 -15.85 -20.50 19.99
CA CYS A 125 -14.57 -21.13 19.66
C CYS A 125 -13.44 -20.09 19.60
N SER A 126 -12.33 -20.36 20.29
CA SER A 126 -11.09 -19.60 20.13
C SER A 126 -10.46 -19.91 18.78
N CYS A 127 -9.94 -18.90 18.09
CA CYS A 127 -9.26 -19.04 16.80
C CYS A 127 -7.76 -18.76 16.97
N SER A 128 -6.92 -19.62 16.41
CA SER A 128 -5.47 -19.48 16.41
C SER A 128 -4.94 -19.94 15.06
N GLU A 129 -4.94 -19.04 14.09
CA GLU A 129 -4.69 -19.38 12.68
C GLU A 129 -3.62 -18.47 12.07
N TRP A 130 -2.90 -19.03 11.10
CA TRP A 130 -1.98 -18.31 10.23
C TRP A 130 -2.74 -17.86 8.99
N ILE A 131 -2.80 -16.56 8.76
CA ILE A 131 -3.56 -15.96 7.66
C ILE A 131 -2.57 -15.40 6.65
N PRO A 132 -2.70 -15.71 5.35
CA PRO A 132 -1.83 -15.13 4.34
C PRO A 132 -2.00 -13.59 4.28
N ILE A 133 -0.88 -12.89 4.10
CA ILE A 133 -0.87 -11.48 3.68
C ILE A 133 -0.78 -11.49 2.17
N GLU A 134 -1.85 -11.06 1.51
CA GLU A 134 -1.97 -11.04 0.05
C GLU A 134 -1.87 -9.61 -0.48
N ASP A 135 -1.12 -9.44 -1.57
CA ASP A 135 -1.01 -8.17 -2.28
C ASP A 135 -2.26 -7.88 -3.13
N HIS A 136 -2.33 -6.66 -3.69
CA HIS A 136 -3.28 -6.30 -4.75
C HIS A 136 -3.25 -7.23 -5.97
N ARG A 137 -2.15 -7.97 -6.18
CA ARG A 137 -2.01 -8.97 -7.26
C ARG A 137 -2.47 -10.37 -6.87
N GLY A 138 -2.86 -10.58 -5.61
CA GLY A 138 -3.12 -11.91 -5.04
C GLY A 138 -1.84 -12.71 -4.76
N GLU A 139 -0.67 -12.08 -4.82
CA GLU A 139 0.60 -12.73 -4.44
C GLU A 139 0.77 -12.71 -2.92
N ARG A 140 1.29 -13.81 -2.38
CA ARG A 140 1.48 -13.99 -0.94
C ARG A 140 2.83 -13.40 -0.51
N HIS A 141 2.80 -12.36 0.33
CA HIS A 141 4.00 -11.73 0.88
C HIS A 141 4.40 -12.24 2.27
N GLY A 142 3.51 -12.99 2.93
CA GLY A 142 3.81 -13.55 4.24
C GLY A 142 2.59 -14.19 4.90
N GLU A 143 2.74 -14.46 6.20
CA GLU A 143 1.67 -14.98 7.05
C GLU A 143 1.60 -14.15 8.34
N MET A 144 0.39 -13.84 8.77
CA MET A 144 0.10 -13.20 10.05
C MET A 144 -0.54 -14.22 10.98
N ARG A 145 0.04 -14.39 12.17
CA ARG A 145 -0.53 -15.24 13.20
C ARG A 145 -1.55 -14.43 13.99
N ILE A 146 -2.79 -14.91 14.05
CA ILE A 146 -3.84 -14.26 14.84
C ILE A 146 -4.28 -15.20 15.96
N HIS A 147 -4.41 -14.65 17.16
CA HIS A 147 -4.96 -15.33 18.33
C HIS A 147 -6.20 -14.58 18.83
N LEU A 148 -7.35 -15.23 18.75
CA LEU A 148 -8.63 -14.71 19.22
C LEU A 148 -9.20 -15.61 20.30
N LYS A 149 -9.49 -15.00 21.44
CA LYS A 149 -10.09 -15.65 22.60
C LYS A 149 -11.44 -15.02 22.89
N THR A 150 -12.46 -15.86 23.01
CA THR A 150 -13.81 -15.46 23.43
C THR A 150 -13.81 -15.28 24.95
N ARG A 151 -14.25 -14.11 25.42
CA ARG A 151 -14.41 -13.84 26.86
C ARG A 151 -15.79 -14.31 27.30
N SER A 152 -16.02 -15.61 27.43
CA SER A 152 -17.21 -16.13 28.11
C SER A 152 -16.84 -17.12 29.20
N THR A 153 -17.15 -16.77 30.45
CA THR A 153 -17.42 -17.76 31.49
C THR A 153 -18.54 -18.69 31.00
N PRO A 154 -18.50 -20.00 31.29
CA PRO A 154 -19.53 -20.92 30.87
C PRO A 154 -20.84 -20.59 31.61
N THR A 155 -21.77 -19.94 30.93
CA THR A 155 -23.16 -19.78 31.38
C THR A 155 -24.07 -20.24 30.25
N SER A 156 -25.16 -20.90 30.61
CA SER A 156 -25.97 -21.84 29.81
C SER A 156 -26.76 -21.26 28.63
N ASP A 157 -26.72 -19.95 28.37
CA ASP A 157 -27.61 -19.30 27.41
C ASP A 157 -26.85 -18.81 26.16
N PRO A 158 -27.17 -19.33 24.96
CA PRO A 158 -26.49 -18.98 23.71
C PRO A 158 -26.89 -17.61 23.14
N GLU A 159 -28.06 -17.06 23.50
CA GLU A 159 -28.60 -15.83 22.90
C GLU A 159 -27.98 -14.53 23.45
N THR A 160 -27.34 -14.56 24.62
CA THR A 160 -26.74 -13.37 25.26
C THR A 160 -25.32 -13.05 24.79
N LYS A 161 -24.77 -13.79 23.82
CA LYS A 161 -23.36 -13.68 23.38
C LYS A 161 -23.10 -12.67 22.26
N LEU A 162 -24.14 -12.21 21.55
CA LEU A 162 -23.99 -11.34 20.37
C LEU A 162 -23.63 -9.87 20.69
N SER A 163 -23.61 -9.47 21.97
CA SER A 163 -23.47 -8.06 22.38
C SER A 163 -22.25 -7.75 23.26
N LYS A 164 -21.35 -8.72 23.51
CA LYS A 164 -20.16 -8.48 24.36
C LYS A 164 -18.94 -8.06 23.53
N PRO A 165 -18.15 -7.08 24.00
CA PRO A 165 -16.96 -6.62 23.30
C PRO A 165 -15.90 -7.72 23.23
N ILE A 166 -15.33 -7.91 22.04
CA ILE A 166 -14.21 -8.83 21.78
C ILE A 166 -12.92 -8.05 22.05
N GLU A 167 -12.04 -8.58 22.91
CA GLU A 167 -10.69 -8.02 23.11
C GLU A 167 -9.72 -8.63 22.08
N PHE A 168 -9.02 -7.76 21.35
CA PHE A 168 -8.02 -8.15 20.36
C PHE A 168 -6.63 -8.12 21.02
N GLN A 169 -5.88 -9.22 20.92
CA GLN A 169 -4.49 -9.26 21.35
C GLN A 169 -3.63 -9.65 20.13
N MET A 170 -3.00 -8.65 19.50
CA MET A 170 -2.00 -8.87 18.45
C MET A 170 -0.65 -9.10 19.13
N VAL A 171 0.04 -10.19 18.78
CA VAL A 171 1.39 -10.55 19.25
C VAL A 171 2.32 -10.65 18.06
#